data_AF-A0AAD4M532-F1
#
_entry.id   AF-A0AAD4M532-F1
#
_cell.length_a   1.000
_cell.length_b   1.000
_cell.length_c   1.000
_cell.angle_alpha   90.00
_cell.angle_beta   90.00
_cell.angle_gamma   90.00
#
_symmetry.space_group_name_H-M   'P 1'
#
loop_
_entity.id
_entity.type
_entity.pdbx_description
1 polymer ?
#
loop_
_entity_poly.entity_id
_entity_poly.type
_entity_poly.pdbx_seq_one_letter_code
_entity_poly.pdbx_strand_id
1 'polypeptide(L)'
;SSPPPHSPPLFNIHEYPSQDLLRLLAALLKQIADANDALPKSPTSPTSPLPTHPTHATLERYSHTPIWPSLTTASRIALTTSTPSLSFHARNVPTITLEAYLLRILKYCPTTNEVFVSLLVYFDRMAKLSKESTGREFIIDNFNIHRLVIAGVTVASKFFSDVFYTNSRYAKVGGLPQAELNQLELHFLLLNDFRLMISHHEMQFY
;
A
#
# COMPACT_ATOMS: atom_id res chain seq x y z
N SER A 1 -43.08 16.94 16.24
CA SER A 1 -41.93 16.84 15.34
C SER A 1 -40.78 16.23 16.10
N SER A 2 -40.40 15.00 15.75
CA SER A 2 -39.21 14.35 16.32
C SER A 2 -37.95 15.06 15.81
N PRO A 3 -36.91 15.26 16.62
CA PRO A 3 -35.65 15.80 16.13
C PRO A 3 -35.02 14.82 15.13
N PRO A 4 -34.29 15.30 14.11
CA PRO A 4 -33.59 14.42 13.19
C PRO A 4 -32.54 13.60 13.96
N PRO A 5 -32.26 12.35 13.53
CA PRO A 5 -31.20 11.56 14.15
C PRO A 5 -29.89 12.33 14.04
N HIS A 6 -29.24 12.55 15.18
CA HIS A 6 -27.91 13.16 15.22
C HIS A 6 -26.96 12.26 14.41
N SER A 7 -26.48 12.76 13.28
CA SER A 7 -25.33 12.19 12.59
C SER A 7 -24.21 12.04 13.64
N PRO A 8 -23.53 10.89 13.74
CA PRO A 8 -22.36 10.80 14.59
C PRO A 8 -21.40 11.94 14.22
N PRO A 9 -20.76 12.60 15.20
CA PRO A 9 -19.83 13.68 14.92
C PRO A 9 -18.81 13.19 13.91
N LEU A 10 -18.64 13.93 12.80
CA LEU A 10 -17.64 13.62 11.79
C LEU A 10 -16.29 13.61 12.49
N PHE A 11 -15.61 12.46 12.52
CA PHE A 11 -14.28 12.38 13.11
C PHE A 11 -13.32 13.19 12.24
N ASN A 12 -12.85 14.33 12.77
CA ASN A 12 -11.97 15.21 12.02
C ASN A 12 -10.51 14.71 12.12
N ILE A 13 -10.05 14.02 11.07
CA ILE A 13 -8.70 13.47 11.00
C ILE A 13 -7.61 14.56 11.11
N HIS A 14 -7.90 15.81 10.73
CA HIS A 14 -6.94 16.91 10.79
C HIS A 14 -6.66 17.38 12.22
N GLU A 15 -7.62 17.22 13.13
CA GLU A 15 -7.49 17.61 14.54
C GLU A 15 -6.96 16.48 15.43
N TYR A 16 -6.92 15.25 14.90
CA TYR A 16 -6.48 14.09 15.66
C TYR A 16 -4.96 14.16 15.97
N PRO A 17 -4.52 13.84 17.20
CA PRO A 17 -3.10 13.89 17.54
C PRO A 17 -2.26 12.94 16.67
N SER A 18 -1.35 13.50 15.87
CA SER A 18 -0.57 12.71 14.90
C SER A 18 0.22 11.58 15.56
N GLN A 19 0.74 11.76 16.78
CA GLN A 19 1.48 10.70 17.46
C GLN A 19 0.59 9.50 17.80
N ASP A 20 -0.65 9.75 18.22
CA ASP A 20 -1.60 8.69 18.53
C ASP A 20 -2.08 8.00 17.26
N LEU A 21 -2.23 8.74 16.15
CA LEU A 21 -2.54 8.17 14.84
C LEU A 21 -1.43 7.22 14.39
N LEU A 22 -0.18 7.66 14.48
CA LEU A 22 0.97 6.87 14.07
C LEU A 22 1.13 5.62 14.94
N ARG A 23 0.78 5.68 16.23
CA ARG A 23 0.76 4.50 17.10
C ARG A 23 -0.30 3.48 16.65
N LEU A 24 -1.52 3.94 16.37
CA LEU A 24 -2.61 3.07 15.89
C LEU A 24 -2.26 2.45 14.53
N LEU A 25 -1.79 3.27 13.59
CA LEU A 25 -1.37 2.84 12.27
C LEU A 25 -0.23 1.82 12.35
N ALA A 26 0.78 2.08 13.17
CA ALA A 26 1.89 1.15 13.39
C ALA A 26 1.41 -0.18 13.96
N ALA A 27 0.51 -0.15 14.96
CA ALA A 27 -0.02 -1.36 15.57
C ALA A 27 -0.80 -2.21 14.55
N LEU A 28 -1.67 -1.59 13.75
CA LEU A 28 -2.44 -2.26 12.71
C LEU A 28 -1.53 -2.89 11.65
N LEU A 29 -0.61 -2.11 11.07
CA LEU A 29 0.29 -2.60 10.03
C LEU A 29 1.24 -3.69 10.55
N LYS A 30 1.68 -3.58 11.80
CA LYS A 30 2.51 -4.59 12.45
C LYS A 30 1.73 -5.89 12.67
N GLN A 31 0.47 -5.81 13.10
CA GLN A 31 -0.40 -6.97 13.25
C GLN A 31 -0.62 -7.67 11.90
N ILE A 32 -0.84 -6.92 10.82
CA ILE A 32 -0.94 -7.48 9.46
C ILE A 32 0.35 -8.21 9.07
N ALA A 33 1.51 -7.57 9.27
CA ALA A 33 2.81 -8.14 8.93
C ALA A 33 3.11 -9.43 9.73
N ASP A 34 2.81 -9.44 11.03
CA ASP A 34 3.02 -10.60 11.90
C ASP A 34 2.09 -11.77 11.56
N ALA A 35 0.83 -11.47 11.22
CA ALA A 35 -0.11 -12.48 10.77
C ALA A 35 0.35 -13.14 9.46
N ASN A 36 0.88 -12.34 8.53
CA ASN A 36 1.37 -12.83 7.24
C ASN A 36 2.67 -13.63 7.37
N ASP A 37 3.58 -13.26 8.26
CA ASP A 37 4.82 -14.02 8.53
C ASP A 37 4.54 -15.39 9.16
N ALA A 38 3.43 -15.53 9.90
CA ALA A 38 3.02 -16.78 10.51
C ALA A 38 2.38 -17.78 9.52
N LEU A 39 2.03 -17.33 8.30
CA LEU A 39 1.47 -18.22 7.28
C LEU A 39 2.54 -19.17 6.73
N PRO A 40 2.23 -20.46 6.52
CA PRO A 40 3.15 -21.38 5.87
C PRO A 40 3.49 -20.88 4.47
N LYS A 41 4.76 -20.52 4.23
CA LYS A 41 5.26 -20.23 2.88
C LYS A 41 5.16 -21.54 2.09
N SER A 42 4.20 -21.63 1.15
CA SER A 42 4.06 -22.85 0.36
C SER A 42 5.40 -23.15 -0.34
N PRO A 43 5.90 -24.39 -0.29
CA PRO A 43 7.10 -24.74 -1.02
C PRO A 43 6.79 -24.53 -2.50
N THR A 44 7.61 -23.71 -3.16
CA THR A 44 7.65 -23.56 -4.62
C THR A 44 7.64 -24.93 -5.28
N SER A 45 6.50 -25.36 -5.81
CA SER A 45 6.42 -26.57 -6.60
C SER A 45 7.03 -26.29 -7.99
N PRO A 46 7.93 -27.15 -8.48
CA PRO A 46 8.51 -27.00 -9.80
C PRO A 46 7.47 -27.29 -10.88
N THR A 47 7.61 -26.54 -11.97
CA THR A 47 6.99 -26.66 -13.29
C THR A 47 6.44 -28.05 -13.63
N SER A 48 5.18 -28.11 -14.08
CA SER A 48 4.67 -29.22 -14.90
C SER A 48 3.67 -28.71 -15.94
N PRO A 49 3.58 -29.35 -17.12
CA PRO A 49 3.13 -28.72 -18.35
C PRO A 49 1.62 -28.76 -18.56
N LEU A 50 1.17 -27.89 -19.46
CA LEU A 50 -0.18 -27.69 -19.98
C LEU A 50 -0.89 -29.00 -20.41
N PRO A 51 -2.21 -29.12 -20.18
CA PRO A 51 -3.07 -29.92 -21.04
C PRO A 51 -4.06 -29.04 -21.82
N THR A 52 -4.04 -29.24 -23.14
CA THR A 52 -5.07 -28.84 -24.10
C THR A 52 -6.35 -29.66 -23.89
N HIS A 53 -7.51 -29.01 -23.73
CA HIS A 53 -8.76 -29.31 -24.48
C HIS A 53 -9.92 -28.39 -24.02
N PRO A 54 -10.86 -28.02 -24.92
CA PRO A 54 -11.97 -27.12 -24.63
C PRO A 54 -13.19 -27.89 -24.13
N THR A 55 -13.92 -27.33 -23.15
CA THR A 55 -15.24 -27.85 -22.78
C THR A 55 -16.19 -26.69 -22.45
N HIS A 56 -17.29 -26.66 -23.19
CA HIS A 56 -18.46 -25.80 -23.00
C HIS A 56 -19.16 -26.11 -21.66
N ALA A 57 -19.40 -25.10 -20.82
CA ALA A 57 -20.58 -25.00 -19.93
C ALA A 57 -20.61 -23.58 -19.30
N THR A 58 -21.41 -22.66 -19.84
CA THR A 58 -22.75 -22.23 -19.35
C THR A 58 -22.70 -21.21 -18.19
N LEU A 59 -22.94 -19.95 -18.60
CA LEU A 59 -23.52 -18.80 -17.89
C LEU A 59 -23.73 -18.87 -16.37
N GLU A 60 -22.88 -18.15 -15.64
CA GLU A 60 -23.18 -17.34 -14.44
C GLU A 60 -22.16 -16.17 -14.44
N ARG A 61 -22.25 -15.26 -15.44
CA ARG A 61 -21.46 -14.03 -15.49
C ARG A 61 -22.14 -12.98 -14.62
N TYR A 62 -21.78 -12.94 -13.35
CA TYR A 62 -21.81 -11.67 -12.62
C TYR A 62 -20.84 -10.72 -13.32
N SER A 63 -21.39 -9.59 -13.78
CA SER A 63 -20.75 -8.54 -14.55
C SER A 63 -19.64 -7.83 -13.76
N HIS A 64 -18.53 -8.50 -13.48
CA HIS A 64 -17.27 -7.83 -13.19
C HIS A 64 -16.58 -7.61 -14.53
N THR A 65 -16.69 -6.41 -15.08
CA THR A 65 -15.70 -5.95 -16.06
C THR A 65 -14.33 -6.09 -15.39
N PRO A 66 -13.43 -6.95 -15.89
CA PRO A 66 -12.11 -7.07 -15.28
C PRO A 66 -11.45 -5.69 -15.28
N ILE A 67 -10.77 -5.28 -14.20
CA ILE A 67 -10.06 -3.98 -14.13
C ILE A 67 -8.91 -3.94 -15.17
N TRP A 68 -8.43 -5.10 -15.60
CA TRP A 68 -7.35 -5.31 -16.56
C TRP A 68 -7.29 -4.40 -17.80
N PRO A 69 -8.39 -4.09 -18.53
CA PRO A 69 -8.34 -3.19 -19.68
C PRO A 69 -8.11 -1.72 -19.26
N SER A 70 -8.51 -1.36 -18.03
CA SER A 70 -8.38 0.00 -17.49
C SER A 70 -7.01 0.31 -16.88
N LEU A 71 -6.18 -0.71 -16.65
CA LEU A 71 -4.81 -0.52 -16.14
C LEU A 71 -3.91 0.05 -17.23
N THR A 72 -3.00 0.94 -16.83
CA THR A 72 -1.93 1.37 -17.73
C THR A 72 -1.03 0.18 -18.09
N THR A 73 -0.46 0.20 -19.30
CA THR A 73 0.42 -0.88 -19.76
C THR A 73 1.61 -1.10 -18.82
N ALA A 74 2.16 -0.03 -18.26
CA ALA A 74 3.27 -0.12 -17.31
C ALA A 74 2.86 -0.85 -16.02
N SER A 75 1.70 -0.51 -15.44
CA SER A 75 1.19 -1.18 -14.24
C SER A 75 0.84 -2.64 -14.49
N ARG A 76 0.30 -2.99 -15.66
CA ARG A 76 0.07 -4.40 -16.02
C ARG A 76 1.36 -5.22 -16.03
N ILE A 77 2.44 -4.66 -16.59
CA ILE A 77 3.75 -5.31 -16.59
C ILE A 77 4.29 -5.40 -15.16
N ALA A 78 4.16 -4.34 -14.38
CA ALA A 78 4.62 -4.29 -13.00
C ALA A 78 3.89 -5.29 -12.10
N LEU A 79 2.57 -5.42 -12.24
CA LEU A 79 1.74 -6.34 -11.43
C LEU A 79 1.96 -7.81 -11.81
N THR A 80 2.23 -8.11 -13.08
CA THR A 80 2.49 -9.48 -13.54
C THR A 80 3.92 -9.94 -13.28
N THR A 81 4.86 -9.01 -13.14
CA THR A 81 6.25 -9.32 -12.76
C THR A 81 6.41 -9.27 -11.25
N SER A 82 7.26 -10.13 -10.68
CA SER A 82 7.53 -10.10 -9.24
C SER A 82 8.48 -8.96 -8.83
N THR A 83 9.11 -8.28 -9.80
CA THR A 83 10.16 -7.29 -9.56
C THR A 83 9.74 -6.16 -8.63
N PRO A 84 8.58 -5.49 -8.79
CA PRO A 84 8.18 -4.39 -7.91
C PRO A 84 7.93 -4.85 -6.48
N SER A 85 7.22 -5.96 -6.29
CA SER A 85 6.96 -6.53 -4.96
C SER A 85 8.26 -6.92 -4.24
N LEU A 86 9.17 -7.60 -4.96
CA LEU A 86 10.47 -7.99 -4.42
C LEU A 86 11.39 -6.79 -4.11
N SER A 87 11.22 -5.67 -4.82
CA SER A 87 12.01 -4.46 -4.57
C SER A 87 11.74 -3.86 -3.20
N PHE A 88 10.53 -4.05 -2.65
CA PHE A 88 10.21 -3.63 -1.29
C PHE A 88 10.78 -4.56 -0.22
N HIS A 89 11.24 -5.77 -0.56
CA HIS A 89 11.68 -6.74 0.42
C HIS A 89 13.14 -6.46 0.85
N ALA A 90 13.35 -6.15 2.13
CA ALA A 90 14.67 -5.94 2.70
C ALA A 90 15.43 -7.25 2.89
N ARG A 91 16.77 -7.17 2.97
CA ARG A 91 17.62 -8.34 3.29
C ARG A 91 17.41 -8.86 4.70
N ASN A 92 17.13 -7.95 5.64
CA ASN A 92 16.87 -8.25 7.04
C ASN A 92 15.71 -7.37 7.51
N VAL A 93 14.93 -7.86 8.47
CA VAL A 93 13.91 -7.06 9.16
C VAL A 93 14.60 -5.87 9.85
N PRO A 94 14.16 -4.63 9.64
CA PRO A 94 14.73 -3.47 10.31
C PRO A 94 14.60 -3.58 11.85
N THR A 95 15.65 -3.17 12.56
CA THR A 95 15.66 -3.18 14.04
C THR A 95 14.82 -2.07 14.67
N ILE A 96 14.52 -1.01 13.90
CA ILE A 96 13.62 0.05 14.32
C ILE A 96 12.17 -0.42 14.24
N THR A 97 11.39 -0.21 15.30
CA THR A 97 9.96 -0.52 15.29
C THR A 97 9.23 0.34 14.26
N LEU A 98 8.10 -0.15 13.76
CA LEU A 98 7.31 0.58 12.77
C LEU A 98 6.82 1.93 13.31
N GLU A 99 6.38 1.99 14.57
CA GLU A 99 5.99 3.23 15.24
C GLU A 99 7.15 4.23 15.31
N ALA A 100 8.33 3.80 15.77
CA ALA A 100 9.49 4.67 15.85
C ALA A 100 9.94 5.16 14.46
N TYR A 101 9.77 4.34 13.42
CA TYR A 101 10.07 4.71 12.04
C TYR A 101 9.09 5.76 11.50
N LEU A 102 7.79 5.58 11.73
CA LEU A 102 6.76 6.56 11.37
C LEU A 102 6.96 7.90 12.10
N LEU A 103 7.24 7.87 13.41
CA LEU A 103 7.54 9.07 14.19
C LEU A 103 8.82 9.78 13.70
N ARG A 104 9.84 9.02 13.30
CA ARG A 104 11.04 9.56 12.66
C ARG A 104 10.70 10.25 11.34
N ILE A 105 9.83 9.65 10.52
CA ILE A 105 9.37 10.27 9.26
C ILE A 105 8.67 11.59 9.55
N LEU A 106 7.67 11.60 10.44
CA LEU A 106 6.94 12.83 10.81
C LEU A 106 7.87 13.93 11.34
N LYS A 107 8.88 13.56 12.15
CA LYS A 107 9.83 14.52 12.73
C LYS A 107 10.69 15.23 11.69
N TYR A 108 11.15 14.52 10.67
CA TYR A 108 12.14 15.04 9.71
C TYR A 108 11.56 15.40 8.33
N CYS A 109 10.39 14.85 8.01
CA CYS A 109 9.55 15.20 6.87
C CYS A 109 8.10 15.41 7.36
N PRO A 110 7.81 16.52 8.05
CA PRO A 110 6.45 16.85 8.49
C PRO A 110 5.44 16.77 7.35
N THR A 111 4.30 16.13 7.61
CA THR A 111 3.23 15.88 6.66
C THR A 111 1.90 15.75 7.40
N THR A 112 0.77 15.76 6.68
CA THR A 112 -0.57 15.72 7.29
C THR A 112 -0.96 14.29 7.72
N ASN A 113 -1.96 14.19 8.59
CA ASN A 113 -2.53 12.90 8.97
C ASN A 113 -3.12 12.14 7.78
N GLU A 114 -3.68 12.84 6.79
CA GLU A 114 -4.22 12.24 5.56
C GLU A 114 -3.15 11.46 4.79
N VAL A 115 -1.91 11.94 4.77
CA VAL A 115 -0.80 11.22 4.14
C VAL A 115 -0.56 9.87 4.81
N PHE A 116 -0.69 9.78 6.13
CA PHE A 116 -0.52 8.51 6.84
C PHE A 116 -1.73 7.59 6.67
N VAL A 117 -2.95 8.11 6.71
CA VAL A 117 -4.17 7.31 6.47
C VAL A 117 -4.21 6.79 5.02
N SER A 118 -3.74 7.58 4.05
CA SER A 118 -3.66 7.17 2.65
C SER A 118 -2.84 5.89 2.42
N LEU A 119 -1.90 5.56 3.32
CA LEU A 119 -1.13 4.32 3.24
C LEU A 119 -2.04 3.09 3.30
N LEU A 120 -3.06 3.10 4.16
CA LEU A 120 -4.01 1.99 4.28
C LEU A 120 -4.79 1.80 2.98
N VAL A 121 -5.26 2.91 2.41
CA VAL A 121 -5.97 2.93 1.12
C VAL A 121 -5.10 2.39 0.00
N TYR A 122 -3.85 2.84 -0.09
CA TYR A 122 -2.92 2.39 -1.12
C TYR A 122 -2.53 0.91 -0.96
N PHE A 123 -2.32 0.44 0.28
CA PHE A 123 -2.04 -0.97 0.52
C PHE A 123 -3.22 -1.88 0.16
N ASP A 124 -4.45 -1.49 0.50
CA ASP A 124 -5.66 -2.21 0.09
C ASP A 124 -5.82 -2.23 -1.44
N ARG A 125 -5.58 -1.10 -2.12
CA ARG A 125 -5.58 -1.01 -3.58
C ARG A 125 -4.52 -1.94 -4.20
N MET A 126 -3.29 -1.94 -3.70
CA MET A 126 -2.24 -2.85 -4.18
C MET A 126 -2.65 -4.33 -4.01
N ALA A 127 -3.23 -4.70 -2.88
CA ALA A 127 -3.69 -6.06 -2.62
C ALA A 127 -4.81 -6.48 -3.59
N LYS A 128 -5.82 -5.63 -3.79
CA LYS A 128 -6.92 -5.85 -4.75
C LYS A 128 -6.41 -5.94 -6.18
N LEU A 129 -5.59 -4.99 -6.62
CA LEU A 129 -5.02 -4.96 -7.96
C LEU A 129 -4.15 -6.18 -8.24
N SER A 130 -3.33 -6.61 -7.28
CA SER A 130 -2.51 -7.81 -7.42
C SER A 130 -3.35 -9.08 -7.55
N LYS A 131 -4.40 -9.21 -6.72
CA LYS A 131 -5.32 -10.36 -6.72
C LYS A 131 -6.15 -10.44 -8.00
N GLU A 132 -6.74 -9.33 -8.41
CA GLU A 132 -7.54 -9.27 -9.64
C GLU A 132 -6.69 -9.44 -10.89
N SER A 133 -5.44 -8.97 -10.85
CA SER A 133 -4.50 -9.16 -11.94
C SER A 133 -4.02 -10.61 -11.96
N THR A 134 -3.19 -10.99 -11.00
CA THR A 134 -2.42 -12.23 -11.10
C THR A 134 -3.07 -13.45 -10.45
N GLY A 135 -4.19 -13.27 -9.74
CA GLY A 135 -4.74 -14.28 -8.84
C GLY A 135 -3.92 -14.48 -7.56
N ARG A 136 -2.89 -13.66 -7.31
CA ARG A 136 -2.01 -13.74 -6.14
C ARG A 136 -2.18 -12.50 -5.28
N GLU A 137 -2.06 -12.68 -3.97
CA GLU A 137 -2.15 -11.56 -3.03
C GLU A 137 -0.80 -10.84 -2.91
N PHE A 138 -0.85 -9.51 -2.82
CA PHE A 138 0.30 -8.71 -2.44
C PHE A 138 0.48 -8.81 -0.92
N ILE A 139 1.50 -9.55 -0.49
CA ILE A 139 1.74 -9.82 0.93
C ILE A 139 2.57 -8.71 1.56
N ILE A 140 2.05 -8.13 2.63
CA ILE A 140 2.75 -7.16 3.49
C ILE A 140 3.33 -7.92 4.67
N ASP A 141 4.65 -7.85 4.86
CA ASP A 141 5.38 -8.60 5.87
C ASP A 141 6.43 -7.72 6.58
N ASN A 142 7.12 -8.29 7.58
CA ASN A 142 8.12 -7.55 8.35
C ASN A 142 9.38 -7.19 7.55
N PHE A 143 9.61 -7.80 6.39
CA PHE A 143 10.74 -7.51 5.52
C PHE A 143 10.45 -6.36 4.58
N ASN A 144 9.18 -6.12 4.23
CA ASN A 144 8.80 -5.11 3.25
C ASN A 144 8.09 -3.87 3.81
N ILE A 145 7.46 -3.95 4.99
CA ILE A 145 6.57 -2.89 5.49
C ILE A 145 7.26 -1.53 5.64
N HIS A 146 8.50 -1.46 6.17
CA HIS A 146 9.20 -0.17 6.31
C HIS A 146 9.48 0.49 4.96
N ARG A 147 9.84 -0.31 3.95
CA ARG A 147 10.13 0.17 2.60
C ARG A 147 8.86 0.62 1.88
N LEU A 148 7.76 -0.09 2.09
CA LEU A 148 6.44 0.32 1.64
C LEU A 148 5.98 1.64 2.27
N VAL A 149 6.17 1.80 3.58
CA VAL A 149 5.80 3.02 4.30
C VAL A 149 6.57 4.23 3.79
N ILE A 150 7.90 4.17 3.66
CA ILE A 150 8.66 5.35 3.20
C ILE A 150 8.35 5.71 1.75
N ALA A 151 8.14 4.72 0.88
CA ALA A 151 7.72 4.95 -0.50
C ALA A 151 6.32 5.56 -0.56
N GLY A 152 5.37 5.00 0.19
CA GLY A 152 3.99 5.49 0.27
C GLY A 152 3.90 6.92 0.81
N VAL A 153 4.61 7.24 1.90
CA VAL A 153 4.64 8.61 2.44
C VAL A 153 5.26 9.58 1.43
N THR A 154 6.31 9.17 0.71
CA THR A 154 6.94 10.00 -0.32
C THR A 154 5.95 10.32 -1.44
N VAL A 155 5.26 9.30 -1.96
CA VAL A 155 4.23 9.44 -3.02
C VAL A 155 3.05 10.29 -2.55
N ALA A 156 2.47 9.93 -1.40
CA ALA A 156 1.30 10.60 -0.84
C ALA A 156 1.57 12.07 -0.52
N SER A 157 2.72 12.39 0.07
CA SER A 157 3.07 13.78 0.39
C SER A 157 3.24 14.62 -0.87
N LYS A 158 3.87 14.08 -1.92
CA LYS A 158 3.98 14.79 -3.21
C LYS A 158 2.64 14.97 -3.92
N PHE A 159 1.66 14.11 -3.60
CA PHE A 159 0.36 14.13 -4.23
C PHE A 159 -0.63 15.06 -3.52
N PHE A 160 -0.69 15.00 -2.19
CA PHE A 160 -1.66 15.76 -1.39
C PHE A 160 -1.16 17.12 -0.90
N SER A 161 0.16 17.33 -0.80
CA SER A 161 0.71 18.53 -0.17
C SER A 161 1.33 19.49 -1.20
N ASP A 162 1.00 20.77 -1.08
CA ASP A 162 1.66 21.84 -1.86
C ASP A 162 3.14 22.00 -1.49
N VAL A 163 3.49 21.64 -0.25
CA VAL A 163 4.86 21.64 0.27
C VAL A 163 5.29 20.21 0.52
N PHE A 164 6.25 19.73 -0.27
CA PHE A 164 6.84 18.41 -0.14
C PHE A 164 8.36 18.47 -0.19
N TYR A 165 9.01 17.41 0.29
CA TYR A 165 10.46 17.29 0.31
C TYR A 165 11.01 16.52 -0.88
N THR A 166 12.31 16.70 -1.16
CA THR A 166 13.00 15.95 -2.21
C THR A 166 13.19 14.49 -1.80
N ASN A 167 13.31 13.59 -2.79
CA ASN A 167 13.64 12.19 -2.53
C ASN A 167 14.95 12.02 -1.76
N SER A 168 15.92 12.91 -1.96
CA SER A 168 17.16 12.89 -1.19
C SER A 168 16.91 13.03 0.31
N ARG A 169 15.96 13.89 0.71
CA ARG A 169 15.57 14.03 2.12
C ARG A 169 14.84 12.79 2.63
N TYR A 170 13.81 12.33 1.91
CA TYR A 170 13.07 11.12 2.29
C TYR A 170 13.99 9.89 2.40
N ALA A 171 14.95 9.74 1.49
CA ALA A 171 15.90 8.62 1.50
C ALA A 171 16.81 8.64 2.74
N LYS A 172 17.33 9.82 3.12
CA LYS A 172 18.10 10.01 4.36
C LYS A 172 17.28 9.68 5.60
N VAL A 173 16.02 10.11 5.64
CA VAL A 173 15.12 9.81 6.76
C VAL A 173 14.82 8.32 6.81
N GLY A 174 14.52 7.71 5.66
CA GLY A 174 14.20 6.29 5.52
C GLY A 174 15.38 5.34 5.70
N GLY A 175 16.61 5.85 5.69
CA GLY A 175 17.82 5.06 5.90
C GLY A 175 18.26 4.24 4.70
N LEU A 176 17.98 4.71 3.48
CA LEU A 176 18.33 4.02 2.23
C LEU A 176 18.95 4.97 1.19
N PRO A 177 19.73 4.46 0.20
CA PRO A 177 20.24 5.24 -0.92
C PRO A 177 19.11 5.95 -1.70
N GLN A 178 19.35 7.19 -2.14
CA GLN A 178 18.36 7.94 -2.91
C GLN A 178 17.92 7.22 -4.20
N ALA A 179 18.86 6.58 -4.90
CA ALA A 179 18.55 5.82 -6.11
C ALA A 179 17.57 4.68 -5.83
N GLU A 180 17.70 4.02 -4.68
CA GLU A 180 16.77 2.98 -4.24
C GLU A 180 15.39 3.57 -3.95
N LEU A 181 15.30 4.71 -3.25
CA LEU A 181 14.01 5.35 -2.98
C LEU A 181 13.29 5.74 -4.28
N ASN A 182 14.03 6.25 -5.27
CA ASN A 182 13.44 6.58 -6.58
C ASN A 182 12.80 5.37 -7.25
N GLN A 183 13.42 4.18 -7.13
CA GLN A 183 12.85 2.94 -7.65
C GLN A 183 11.63 2.50 -6.85
N LEU A 184 11.70 2.56 -5.52
CA LEU A 184 10.56 2.23 -4.66
C LEU A 184 9.36 3.15 -4.91
N GLU A 185 9.59 4.45 -5.12
CA GLU A 185 8.56 5.40 -5.49
C GLU A 185 7.87 5.00 -6.80
N LEU A 186 8.63 4.73 -7.85
CA LEU A 186 8.08 4.30 -9.13
C LEU A 186 7.31 2.97 -9.01
N HIS A 187 7.85 1.99 -8.31
CA HIS A 187 7.17 0.73 -8.06
C HIS A 187 5.88 0.91 -7.27
N PHE A 188 5.86 1.81 -6.29
CA PHE A 188 4.67 2.11 -5.50
C PHE A 188 3.56 2.70 -6.38
N LEU A 189 3.91 3.62 -7.28
CA LEU A 189 3.00 4.22 -8.26
C LEU A 189 2.42 3.16 -9.21
N LEU A 190 3.28 2.28 -9.74
CA LEU A 190 2.88 1.22 -10.66
C LEU A 190 1.95 0.19 -10.00
N LEU A 191 2.23 -0.19 -8.76
CA LEU A 191 1.38 -1.11 -8.00
C LEU A 191 0.01 -0.52 -7.62
N ASN A 192 -0.12 0.81 -7.62
CA ASN A 192 -1.40 1.52 -7.48
C ASN A 192 -2.01 1.96 -8.81
N ASP A 193 -1.41 1.60 -9.94
CA ASP A 193 -1.80 2.10 -11.26
C ASP A 193 -1.93 3.63 -11.37
N PHE A 194 -1.08 4.36 -10.63
CA PHE A 194 -1.15 5.82 -10.50
C PHE A 194 -2.50 6.36 -9.98
N ARG A 195 -3.38 5.49 -9.46
CA ARG A 195 -4.67 5.86 -8.87
C ARG A 195 -4.45 6.34 -7.45
N LEU A 196 -3.97 7.57 -7.31
CA LEU A 196 -3.64 8.18 -6.02
C LEU A 196 -4.75 9.06 -5.44
N MET A 197 -5.70 9.51 -6.25
CA MET A 197 -6.87 10.26 -5.77
C MET A 197 -7.62 9.43 -4.74
N ILE A 198 -7.90 10.04 -3.59
CA ILE A 198 -8.75 9.47 -2.53
C ILE A 198 -9.81 10.51 -2.22
N SER A 199 -11.08 10.12 -2.29
CA SER A 199 -12.17 11.02 -1.91
C SER A 199 -12.21 11.19 -0.39
N HIS A 200 -12.73 12.32 0.10
CA HIS A 200 -12.89 12.53 1.54
C HIS A 200 -13.73 11.41 2.19
N HIS A 201 -14.75 10.90 1.52
CA HIS A 201 -15.57 9.79 2.03
C HIS A 201 -14.76 8.49 2.16
N GLU A 202 -13.94 8.18 1.15
CA GLU A 202 -13.05 7.01 1.20
C GLU A 202 -12.00 7.19 2.30
N MET A 203 -11.39 8.36 2.43
CA MET A 203 -10.43 8.66 3.50
C MET A 203 -11.05 8.48 4.88
N GLN A 204 -12.28 8.96 5.08
CA GLN A 204 -13.01 8.88 6.36
C GLN A 204 -13.40 7.44 6.74
N PHE A 205 -13.53 6.55 5.76
CA PHE A 205 -13.87 5.14 6.00
C PHE A 205 -12.70 4.36 6.62
N TYR A 206 -11.47 4.79 6.36
CA TYR A 206 -10.24 4.21 6.90
C TYR A 206 -9.81 4.88 8.21
#